data_AF-A0A1Q6ECQ3-F1
#
_entry.id   AF-A0A1Q6ECQ3-F1
#
_cell.length_a   1.000
_cell.length_b   1.000
_cell.length_c   1.000
_cell.angle_alpha   90.00
_cell.angle_beta   90.00
_cell.angle_gamma   90.00
#
_symmetry.space_group_name_H-M   'P 1'
#
loop_
_entity.id
_entity.type
_entity.pdbx_description
1 polymer ?
#
loop_
_entity_poly.entity_id
_entity_poly.type
_entity_poly.pdbx_seq_one_letter_code
_entity_poly.pdbx_strand_id
1 'polypeptide(L)'
;ICGAWLSAENNLSASIRRIGEGMWRILVFDHALCYKRLVQDGIISLRRHRLWLGADDGNRVIYDASTETLTIGCYGRFVPEDCIRRQEDDAISAEACDFNEPAE
;
A
#
# COMPACT_ATOMS: atom_id res chain seq x y z
N ILE A 1 3.72 -10.64 0.24
CA ILE A 1 3.63 -9.26 0.75
C ILE A 1 4.38 -8.21 -0.08
N CYS A 2 5.20 -8.58 -1.07
CA CYS A 2 5.81 -7.57 -1.95
C CYS A 2 4.71 -6.80 -2.71
N GLY A 3 4.97 -5.53 -3.01
CA GLY A 3 4.03 -4.69 -3.75
C GLY A 3 3.81 -3.33 -3.09
N ALA A 4 2.85 -2.59 -3.64
CA ALA A 4 2.38 -1.33 -3.10
C ALA A 4 1.07 -1.54 -2.31
N TRP A 5 1.01 -0.86 -1.17
CA TRP A 5 -0.04 -1.03 -0.17
C TRP A 5 -0.55 0.36 0.22
N LEU A 6 -1.85 0.54 0.23
CA LEU A 6 -2.51 1.77 0.64
C LEU A 6 -3.17 1.57 2.00
N SER A 7 -3.01 2.54 2.90
CA SER A 7 -3.66 2.47 4.20
C SER A 7 -5.17 2.56 4.03
N ALA A 8 -5.89 1.75 4.79
CA ALA A 8 -7.34 1.76 4.82
C ALA A 8 -7.90 2.72 5.89
N GLU A 9 -7.04 3.38 6.65
CA GLU A 9 -7.41 4.11 7.88
C GLU A 9 -6.88 5.56 7.89
N ASN A 10 -5.88 5.88 7.08
CA ASN A 10 -5.20 7.18 7.10
C ASN A 10 -4.50 7.47 5.76
N ASN A 11 -3.85 8.63 5.67
CA ASN A 11 -3.14 9.06 4.45
C ASN A 11 -1.74 8.46 4.33
N LEU A 12 -1.58 7.15 4.61
CA LEU A 12 -0.31 6.45 4.48
C LEU A 12 -0.30 5.50 3.28
N SER A 13 0.89 5.26 2.73
CA SER A 13 1.13 4.11 1.86
C SER A 13 2.43 3.39 2.22
N ALA A 14 2.52 2.11 1.89
CA ALA A 14 3.70 1.31 2.08
C ALA A 14 4.15 0.66 0.77
N SER A 15 5.46 0.65 0.53
CA SER A 15 6.06 -0.11 -0.56
C SER A 15 6.98 -1.17 0.02
N ILE A 16 6.78 -2.42 -0.38
CA ILE A 16 7.53 -3.57 0.13
C ILE A 16 8.23 -4.27 -1.02
N ARG A 17 9.54 -4.43 -0.90
CA ARG A 17 10.35 -5.20 -1.85
C ARG A 17 11.16 -6.28 -1.13
N ARG A 18 11.32 -7.44 -1.76
CA ARG A 18 12.20 -8.48 -1.26
C ARG A 18 13.66 -8.06 -1.43
N ILE A 19 14.48 -8.30 -0.41
CA ILE A 19 15.93 -8.05 -0.45
C ILE A 19 16.76 -9.29 -0.19
N GLY A 20 16.14 -10.35 0.33
CA GLY A 20 16.79 -11.64 0.57
C GLY A 20 15.77 -12.70 0.94
N GLU A 21 16.25 -13.90 1.27
CA GLU A 21 15.39 -14.93 1.82
C GLU A 21 14.87 -14.52 3.20
N GLY A 22 13.54 -14.57 3.39
CA GLY A 22 12.91 -14.14 4.64
C GLY A 22 13.12 -12.67 5.00
N MET A 23 13.59 -11.83 4.07
CA MET A 23 13.90 -10.42 4.32
C MET A 23 13.32 -9.50 3.23
N TRP A 24 12.67 -8.43 3.67
CA TRP A 24 12.09 -7.40 2.81
C TRP A 24 12.49 -6.02 3.32
N ARG A 25 12.56 -5.04 2.43
CA ARG A 25 12.62 -3.63 2.79
C ARG A 25 11.25 -3.02 2.62
N ILE A 26 10.82 -2.25 3.61
CA ILE A 26 9.59 -1.49 3.60
C ILE A 26 9.89 0.01 3.67
N LEU A 27 9.17 0.77 2.85
CA LEU A 27 9.12 2.22 2.92
C LEU A 27 7.68 2.63 3.22
N VAL A 28 7.45 3.35 4.32
CA VAL A 28 6.14 3.92 4.65
C VAL A 28 6.17 5.41 4.37
N PHE A 29 5.15 5.88 3.66
CA PHE A 29 5.00 7.25 3.23
C PHE A 29 3.73 7.87 3.80
N ASP A 30 3.80 9.15 4.09
CA ASP A 30 2.70 10.01 4.49
C ASP A 30 2.37 10.99 3.38
N HIS A 31 1.07 11.08 3.06
CA HIS A 31 0.47 11.88 1.99
C HIS A 31 -0.45 12.97 2.54
N ALA A 32 -0.37 13.30 3.83
CA ALA A 32 -1.13 14.42 4.40
C ALA A 32 -0.70 15.79 3.85
N LEU A 33 0.45 15.88 3.19
CA LEU A 33 0.98 17.09 2.56
C LEU A 33 0.98 16.94 1.04
N CYS A 34 1.15 18.05 0.31
CA CYS A 34 1.21 18.05 -1.17
C CYS A 34 2.43 17.31 -1.76
N TYR A 35 3.34 16.85 -0.92
CA TYR A 35 4.49 16.03 -1.29
C TYR A 35 4.49 14.72 -0.50
N LYS A 36 5.10 13.69 -1.10
CA LYS A 36 5.25 12.38 -0.47
C LYS A 36 6.37 12.42 0.56
N ARG A 37 6.04 12.26 1.84
CA ARG A 37 7.03 12.25 2.94
C ARG A 37 7.34 10.82 3.36
N LEU A 38 8.61 10.41 3.32
CA LEU A 38 9.04 9.12 3.88
C LEU A 38 9.03 9.21 5.41
N VAL A 39 8.22 8.38 6.07
CA VAL A 39 8.10 8.34 7.54
C VAL A 39 8.75 7.12 8.16
N GLN A 40 8.99 6.07 7.38
CA GLN A 40 9.72 4.89 7.83
C GLN A 40 10.48 4.22 6.71
N ASP A 41 11.72 3.85 6.99
CA ASP A 41 12.54 2.97 6.17
C ASP A 41 13.03 1.83 7.05
N GLY A 42 12.61 0.61 6.75
CA GLY A 42 12.82 -0.52 7.65
C GLY A 42 13.01 -1.84 6.94
N ILE A 43 13.51 -2.81 7.70
CA ILE A 43 13.65 -4.20 7.28
C ILE A 43 12.56 -5.02 7.95
N ILE A 44 11.83 -5.78 7.14
CA ILE A 44 10.94 -6.83 7.61
C ILE A 44 11.72 -8.14 7.59
N SER A 45 11.76 -8.85 8.71
CA SER A 45 12.38 -10.18 8.82
C SER A 45 11.37 -11.25 9.22
N LEU A 46 11.49 -12.43 8.61
CA LEU A 46 10.73 -13.62 8.97
C LEU A 46 11.45 -14.35 10.11
N ARG A 47 10.82 -14.41 11.29
CA ARG A 47 11.33 -15.12 12.47
C ARG A 47 10.22 -16.00 13.04
N ARG A 48 10.46 -17.31 13.19
CA ARG A 48 9.49 -18.27 13.76
C ARG A 48 8.09 -18.15 13.12
N HIS A 49 8.04 -18.13 11.78
CA HIS A 49 6.80 -17.97 11.00
C HIS A 49 6.04 -16.65 11.19
N ARG A 50 6.68 -15.63 11.78
CA ARG A 50 6.12 -14.30 12.00
C ARG A 50 6.98 -13.23 11.35
N LEU A 51 6.35 -12.18 10.85
CA LEU A 51 7.03 -11.05 10.23
C LEU A 51 7.18 -9.92 11.25
N TRP A 52 8.37 -9.31 11.28
CA TRP A 52 8.74 -8.26 12.24
C TRP A 52 9.42 -7.11 11.51
N LEU A 53 8.99 -5.88 11.80
CA LEU A 53 9.59 -4.65 11.30
C LEU A 53 10.66 -4.15 12.28
N GLY A 54 11.90 -4.08 11.82
CA GLY A 54 13.04 -3.66 12.64
C GLY A 54 13.61 -4.78 13.51
N ALA A 55 14.43 -4.41 14.49
CA ALA A 55 15.09 -5.35 15.37
C ALA A 55 14.19 -5.86 16.51
N ASP A 56 13.27 -5.00 16.96
CA ASP A 56 12.44 -5.20 18.16
C ASP A 56 11.14 -5.95 17.86
N ASP A 57 10.71 -6.79 18.81
CA ASP A 57 9.47 -7.57 18.73
C ASP A 57 8.20 -6.71 18.99
N GLY A 58 8.29 -5.37 18.91
CA GLY A 58 7.16 -4.46 19.09
C GLY A 58 6.37 -4.19 17.80
N ASN A 59 7.02 -4.27 16.64
CA ASN A 59 6.41 -3.87 15.36
C ASN A 59 6.13 -5.11 14.50
N ARG A 60 5.12 -5.89 14.90
CA ARG A 60 4.70 -7.06 14.13
C ARG A 60 4.09 -6.64 12.79
N VAL A 61 4.41 -7.38 11.75
CA VAL A 61 3.72 -7.32 10.45
C VAL A 61 2.85 -8.56 10.32
N ILE A 62 1.58 -8.38 10.00
CA ILE A 62 0.60 -9.47 9.85
C ILE A 62 0.02 -9.38 8.45
N TYR A 63 0.14 -10.46 7.69
CA TYR A 63 -0.53 -10.60 6.40
C TYR A 63 -1.69 -11.58 6.55
N ASP A 64 -2.89 -11.13 6.20
CA ASP A 64 -4.08 -11.96 6.14
C ASP A 64 -4.39 -12.30 4.67
N ALA A 65 -4.23 -13.56 4.30
CA ALA A 65 -4.47 -14.03 2.94
C ALA A 65 -5.96 -14.13 2.58
N SER A 66 -6.86 -14.16 3.57
CA SER A 66 -8.31 -14.27 3.31
C SER A 66 -8.92 -12.95 2.86
N THR A 67 -8.39 -11.85 3.38
CA THR A 67 -8.84 -10.48 3.09
C THR A 67 -7.84 -9.71 2.23
N GLU A 68 -6.70 -10.33 1.89
CA GLU A 68 -5.55 -9.71 1.24
C GLU A 68 -5.06 -8.44 1.97
N THR A 69 -5.19 -8.38 3.31
CA THR A 69 -4.80 -7.20 4.08
C THR A 69 -3.44 -7.36 4.76
N LEU A 70 -2.78 -6.22 4.97
CA LEU A 70 -1.50 -6.14 5.68
C LEU A 70 -1.61 -5.19 6.87
N THR A 71 -1.38 -5.68 8.08
CA THR A 71 -1.29 -4.86 9.29
C THR A 71 0.18 -4.61 9.63
N ILE A 72 0.58 -3.35 9.76
CA ILE A 72 1.97 -2.95 10.00
C ILE A 72 2.05 -2.19 11.33
N GLY A 73 2.42 -2.88 12.42
CA GLY A 73 2.70 -2.26 13.72
C GLY A 73 1.70 -1.16 14.11
N CYS A 74 2.22 0.03 14.42
CA CYS A 74 1.42 1.21 14.75
C CYS A 74 0.86 1.97 13.54
N TYR A 75 1.25 1.63 12.30
CA TYR A 75 0.77 2.32 11.10
C TYR A 75 -0.65 1.90 10.69
N GLY A 76 -1.13 0.77 11.21
CA GLY A 76 -2.49 0.28 10.99
C GLY A 76 -2.61 -0.71 9.83
N ARG A 77 -3.80 -0.77 9.24
CA ARG A 77 -4.18 -1.73 8.20
C ARG A 77 -4.03 -1.16 6.79
N PHE A 78 -3.49 -1.96 5.89
CA PHE A 78 -3.27 -1.64 4.50
C PHE A 78 -3.92 -2.67 3.57
N VAL A 79 -4.30 -2.22 2.38
CA VAL A 79 -4.84 -3.01 1.27
C VAL A 79 -3.92 -2.89 0.05
N PRO A 80 -3.90 -3.87 -0.87
CA PRO A 80 -3.14 -3.76 -2.10
C PRO A 80 -3.62 -2.58 -2.94
N GLU A 81 -2.69 -1.81 -3.53
CA GLU A 81 -3.05 -0.68 -4.41
C GLU A 81 -3.96 -1.12 -5.58
N ASP A 82 -3.72 -2.32 -6.11
CA ASP A 82 -4.47 -2.88 -7.23
C ASP A 82 -5.95 -3.18 -6.89
N CYS A 83 -6.30 -3.33 -5.61
CA CYS A 83 -7.69 -3.50 -5.18
C CYS A 83 -8.52 -2.22 -5.37
N ILE A 84 -7.87 -1.04 -5.34
CA ILE A 84 -8.55 0.25 -5.49
C ILE A 84 -8.68 0.63 -6.97
N ARG A 85 -7.64 0.38 -7.77
CA ARG A 85 -7.68 0.66 -9.23
C ARG A 85 -8.83 -0.02 -9.95
N ARG A 86 -9.16 -1.27 -9.58
CA ARG A 86 -10.30 -1.99 -10.16
C ARG A 86 -11.64 -1.30 -9.90
N GLN A 87 -11.76 -0.54 -8.81
CA GLN A 87 -13.01 0.12 -8.44
C GLN A 87 -13.22 1.44 -9.20
N GLU A 88 -12.15 2.15 -9.56
CA GLU A 88 -12.24 3.42 -10.30
C GLU A 88 -12.40 3.21 -11.81
N ASP A 89 -11.74 2.21 -12.41
CA ASP A 89 -11.87 1.95 -13.86
C ASP A 89 -13.30 1.50 -14.25
N ASP A 90 -14.02 0.81 -13.35
CA ASP A 90 -15.42 0.43 -13.55
C ASP A 90 -16.40 1.63 -13.44
N ALA A 91 -15.95 2.78 -12.92
CA ALA A 91 -16.76 3.98 -12.71
C ALA A 91 -16.58 5.04 -13.82
N ILE A 92 -15.54 4.94 -14.64
CA ILE A 92 -15.31 5.86 -15.75
C ILE A 92 -16.18 5.42 -16.93
N SER A 93 -17.42 5.91 -16.96
CA SER A 93 -18.25 5.84 -18.17
C SER A 93 -17.51 6.51 -19.31
N ALA A 94 -17.28 5.78 -20.40
CA ALA A 94 -16.82 6.33 -21.67
C ALA A 94 -17.96 7.16 -22.29
N GLU A 95 -18.28 8.30 -21.69
CA GLU A 95 -19.18 9.25 -22.32
C GLU A 95 -18.53 9.73 -23.62
N ALA A 96 -19.23 9.52 -24.74
CA ALA A 96 -18.79 10.01 -26.04
C ALA A 96 -18.76 11.54 -25.97
N CYS A 97 -17.56 12.10 -25.93
CA CYS A 97 -17.37 13.53 -26.13
C CYS A 97 -17.79 13.88 -27.56
N ASP A 98 -19.03 14.36 -27.76
CA ASP A 98 -19.44 15.02 -29.00
C ASP A 98 -18.70 16.35 -29.10
N PHE A 99 -17.51 16.28 -29.68
CA PHE A 99 -16.64 17.43 -29.89
C PHE A 99 -17.17 18.23 -31.09
N ASN A 100 -18.01 19.23 -30.80
CA ASN A 100 -18.51 20.31 -31.68
C ASN A 100 -19.32 19.88 -32.93
N GLU A 101 -20.63 20.11 -32.88
CA GLU A 101 -21.39 20.46 -34.10
C GLU A 101 -20.93 21.83 -34.64
N PRO A 102 -20.84 22.03 -35.97
CA PRO A 102 -20.42 23.30 -36.54
C PRO A 102 -21.52 24.35 -36.38
N ALA A 103 -21.16 25.56 -35.93
CA ALA A 103 -22.04 26.72 -36.03
C ALA A 103 -22.14 27.15 -37.51
N GLU A 104 -23.37 27.25 -38.02
CA GLU A 104 -23.74 27.80 -39.35
C GLU A 104 -23.12 29.18 -39.63
#